data_AF-A0A6T7QC42-F1
#
_entry.id   AF-A0A6T7QC42-F1
#
_cell.length_a   1.000
_cell.length_b   1.000
_cell.length_c   1.000
_cell.angle_alpha   90.00
_cell.angle_beta   90.00
_cell.angle_gamma   90.00
#
_symmetry.space_group_name_H-M   'P 1'
#
loop_
_entity.id
_entity.type
_entity.pdbx_description
1 polymer ?
#
loop_
_entity_poly.entity_id
_entity_poly.type
_entity_poly.pdbx_seq_one_letter_code
_entity_poly.pdbx_strand_id
1 'polypeptide(L)'
;MLIWCNEPRFQFLQSSGMSSELDLSSLKIKDDLKLKEVELFGGAMTMLMPAMFVDVSDFRQIPDTQECWADTEGTDQSVILEILAHEDQVQGAAIAEYYWDDIAQCNEASGEVG
;
A
#
# COMPACT_ATOMS: atom_id res chain seq x y z
N MET A 1 -4.67 -0.65 4.68
CA MET A 1 -4.58 0.08 3.40
C MET A 1 -3.39 -0.50 2.65
N LEU A 2 -3.62 -1.18 1.52
CA LEU A 2 -2.57 -1.91 0.79
C LEU A 2 -1.89 -0.97 -0.21
N ILE A 3 -0.55 -0.95 -0.23
CA ILE A 3 0.24 -0.32 -1.29
C ILE A 3 1.05 -1.43 -1.95
N TRP A 4 0.72 -1.70 -3.21
CA TRP A 4 1.45 -2.61 -4.11
C TRP A 4 2.37 -1.76 -4.99
N CYS A 5 3.68 -2.07 -5.01
CA CYS A 5 4.68 -1.38 -5.83
C CYS A 5 5.41 -2.38 -6.72
N ASN A 6 5.30 -2.23 -8.04
CA ASN A 6 6.13 -2.90 -9.03
C ASN A 6 6.77 -1.79 -9.91
N GLU A 7 8.08 -1.58 -9.78
CA GLU A 7 8.85 -0.61 -10.59
C GLU A 7 9.00 -1.09 -12.05
N PRO A 8 9.24 -0.23 -13.06
CA PRO A 8 9.64 1.18 -13.00
C PRO A 8 8.65 2.13 -13.71
N ARG A 9 8.36 3.27 -13.07
CA ARG A 9 7.40 4.33 -13.49
C ARG A 9 5.93 3.99 -13.25
N PHE A 10 5.44 4.43 -12.08
CA PHE A 10 4.03 4.66 -11.73
C PHE A 10 3.06 4.77 -12.93
N GLN A 11 2.02 3.93 -12.95
CA GLN A 11 0.75 4.23 -13.64
C GLN A 11 -0.44 3.41 -13.10
N PHE A 12 -1.42 4.13 -12.54
CA PHE A 12 -2.78 3.66 -12.23
C PHE A 12 -3.50 3.20 -13.51
N LEU A 13 -4.29 2.11 -13.44
CA LEU A 13 -5.08 1.59 -14.57
C LEU A 13 -6.36 2.41 -14.83
N GLN A 14 -6.63 2.59 -16.12
CA GLN A 14 -7.56 3.54 -16.72
C GLN A 14 -9.04 3.12 -16.61
N SER A 15 -9.93 4.11 -16.47
CA SER A 15 -11.17 4.13 -17.26
C SER A 15 -11.33 5.50 -17.92
N SER A 16 -11.35 5.47 -19.26
CA SER A 16 -11.80 6.52 -20.20
C SER A 16 -11.90 7.96 -19.66
N GLY A 17 -10.85 8.75 -19.87
CA GLY A 17 -10.92 10.22 -19.78
C GLY A 17 -9.93 10.93 -18.84
N MET A 18 -8.80 10.31 -18.48
CA MET A 18 -7.86 10.90 -17.52
C MET A 18 -7.00 12.01 -18.14
N SER A 19 -7.32 13.23 -17.73
CA SER A 19 -6.42 14.39 -17.72
C SER A 19 -5.11 14.04 -17.00
N SER A 20 -4.01 14.62 -17.45
CA SER A 20 -2.62 14.35 -17.05
C SER A 20 -2.25 14.74 -15.60
N GLU A 21 -3.22 14.95 -14.73
CA GLU A 21 -3.02 15.31 -13.34
C GLU A 21 -3.89 14.38 -12.49
N LEU A 22 -3.25 13.59 -11.62
CA LEU A 22 -3.97 12.87 -10.57
C LEU A 22 -4.62 13.93 -9.68
N ASP A 23 -5.93 14.07 -9.80
CA ASP A 23 -6.69 15.04 -9.01
C ASP A 23 -6.80 14.56 -7.56
N LEU A 24 -5.76 14.88 -6.79
CA LEU A 24 -5.67 14.61 -5.35
C LEU A 24 -6.69 15.43 -4.54
N SER A 25 -7.44 16.37 -5.16
CA SER A 25 -8.47 17.16 -4.47
C SER A 25 -9.69 16.33 -4.05
N SER A 26 -9.84 15.12 -4.61
CA SER A 26 -10.93 14.18 -4.28
C SER A 26 -10.67 13.36 -3.01
N LEU A 27 -9.43 13.22 -2.54
CA LEU A 27 -9.22 12.62 -1.22
C LEU A 27 -9.65 13.66 -0.20
N LYS A 28 -10.67 13.35 0.61
CA LYS A 28 -10.98 14.10 1.83
C LYS A 28 -9.86 13.85 2.85
N ILE A 29 -8.68 14.37 2.55
CA ILE A 29 -7.61 14.54 3.52
C ILE A 29 -8.22 15.48 4.56
N LYS A 30 -8.46 14.99 5.78
CA LYS A 30 -8.85 15.88 6.88
C LYS A 30 -7.84 17.04 6.88
N ASP A 31 -8.31 18.28 6.95
CA ASP A 31 -7.49 19.49 6.77
C ASP A 31 -6.25 19.55 7.70
N ASP A 32 -6.19 18.70 8.73
CA ASP A 32 -5.09 18.57 9.69
C ASP A 32 -4.14 17.36 9.47
N LEU A 33 -4.34 16.55 8.41
CA LEU A 33 -3.51 15.38 8.17
C LEU A 33 -2.10 15.81 7.70
N LYS A 34 -1.15 15.79 8.63
CA LYS A 34 0.26 16.02 8.33
C LYS A 34 0.84 14.80 7.63
N LEU A 35 1.48 15.00 6.49
CA LEU A 35 2.22 13.96 5.78
C LEU A 35 3.73 14.15 5.99
N LYS A 36 4.48 13.05 5.98
CA LYS A 36 5.94 13.01 5.95
C LYS A 36 6.37 12.18 4.74
N GLU A 37 7.53 12.52 4.17
CA GLU A 37 8.20 11.66 3.20
C GLU A 37 8.96 10.56 3.95
N VAL A 38 8.86 9.33 3.46
CA VAL A 38 9.51 8.15 4.02
C VAL A 38 10.30 7.46 2.92
N GLU A 39 11.56 7.13 3.21
CA GLU A 39 12.43 6.32 2.37
C GLU A 39 12.05 4.84 2.51
N LEU A 40 11.99 4.11 1.40
CA LEU A 40 11.63 2.70 1.33
C LEU A 40 12.82 1.89 0.83
N PHE A 41 13.05 0.71 1.43
CA PHE A 41 14.08 -0.25 1.00
C PHE A 41 15.46 0.39 0.88
N GLY A 42 15.89 1.08 1.92
CA GLY A 42 17.18 1.76 1.96
C GLY A 42 17.28 2.98 1.04
N GLY A 43 16.15 3.64 0.75
CA GLY A 43 16.09 4.87 -0.06
C GLY A 43 15.99 4.63 -1.56
N ALA A 44 15.67 3.41 -2.00
CA ALA A 44 15.42 3.11 -3.41
C ALA A 44 14.14 3.78 -3.94
N MET A 45 13.13 3.89 -3.07
CA MET A 45 11.85 4.55 -3.36
C MET A 45 11.47 5.50 -2.22
N THR A 46 10.54 6.40 -2.48
CA THR A 46 9.93 7.24 -1.43
C THR A 46 8.42 7.20 -1.50
N MET A 47 7.76 7.42 -0.35
CA MET A 47 6.31 7.56 -0.26
C MET A 47 5.91 8.66 0.71
N LEU A 48 4.71 9.22 0.51
CA LEU A 48 4.07 10.08 1.49
C LEU A 48 3.28 9.22 2.48
N MET A 49 3.58 9.37 3.76
CA MET A 49 2.92 8.67 4.86
C MET A 49 2.34 9.68 5.85
N PRO A 50 1.16 9.46 6.45
CA PRO A 50 0.70 10.29 7.56
C PRO A 50 1.72 10.30 8.70
N ALA A 51 1.98 11.47 9.25
CA ALA A 51 3.03 11.68 10.26
C ALA A 51 2.80 10.87 11.55
N MET A 52 1.54 10.50 11.83
CA MET A 52 1.11 9.66 12.96
C MET A 52 1.60 8.21 12.87
N PHE A 53 2.02 7.74 11.69
CA PHE A 53 2.50 6.37 11.52
C PHE A 53 3.97 6.27 11.93
N VAL A 54 4.29 5.31 12.78
CA VAL A 54 5.65 4.99 13.22
C VAL A 54 6.13 3.70 12.58
N ASP A 55 7.43 3.62 12.35
CA ASP A 55 8.07 2.44 11.77
C ASP A 55 8.09 1.29 12.79
N VAL A 56 7.65 0.11 12.36
CA VAL A 56 7.62 -1.09 13.21
C VAL A 56 9.01 -1.72 13.32
N SER A 57 9.90 -1.48 12.34
CA SER A 57 11.27 -2.00 12.33
C SER A 57 12.12 -1.49 13.50
N ASP A 58 11.80 -0.30 14.02
CA ASP A 58 12.42 0.28 15.24
C ASP A 58 12.21 -0.60 16.49
N PHE A 59 11.15 -1.42 16.50
CA PHE A 59 10.77 -2.24 17.65
C PHE A 59 11.06 -3.73 17.46
N ARG A 60 10.97 -4.23 16.23
CA ARG A 60 11.19 -5.64 15.90
C ARG A 60 11.76 -5.79 14.50
N GLN A 61 12.49 -6.87 14.26
CA GLN A 61 12.90 -7.24 12.92
C GLN A 61 11.67 -7.63 12.07
N ILE A 62 11.65 -7.15 10.83
CA ILE A 62 10.71 -7.50 9.77
C ILE A 62 11.49 -8.04 8.56
N PRO A 63 10.87 -8.80 7.64
CA PRO A 63 11.55 -9.27 6.44
C PRO A 63 12.09 -8.11 5.58
N ASP A 64 13.25 -8.28 4.94
CA ASP A 64 13.88 -7.23 4.12
C ASP A 64 13.01 -6.76 2.93
N THR A 65 12.09 -7.60 2.47
CA THR A 65 11.14 -7.29 1.39
C THR A 65 9.88 -6.57 1.88
N GLN A 66 9.77 -6.31 3.19
CA GLN A 66 8.61 -5.70 3.82
C GLN A 66 9.00 -4.43 4.59
N GLU A 67 8.12 -3.45 4.53
CA GLU A 67 8.16 -2.24 5.34
C GLU A 67 6.81 -2.12 6.08
N CYS A 68 6.84 -1.81 7.38
CA CYS A 68 5.64 -1.87 8.22
C CYS A 68 5.55 -0.64 9.11
N TRP A 69 4.38 0.01 9.09
CA TRP A 69 4.07 1.13 9.97
C TRP A 69 2.77 0.91 10.74
N ALA A 70 2.71 1.43 11.95
CA ALA A 70 1.54 1.39 12.81
C ALA A 70 1.14 2.80 13.26
N ASP A 71 -0.16 3.03 13.41
CA ASP A 71 -0.69 4.27 13.96
C ASP A 71 -0.43 4.37 15.47
N THR A 72 -0.03 5.56 15.94
CA THR A 72 0.13 5.88 17.35
C THR A 72 -1.03 6.65 17.97
N GLU A 73 -1.96 7.16 17.16
CA GLU A 73 -3.06 8.03 17.61
C GLU A 73 -4.35 7.26 17.93
N GLY A 74 -4.26 5.93 18.09
CA GLY A 74 -5.31 5.09 18.67
C GLY A 74 -6.39 4.61 17.71
N THR A 75 -6.13 4.61 16.39
CA THR A 75 -7.03 3.99 15.40
C THR A 75 -6.74 2.50 15.18
N ASP A 76 -5.68 1.96 15.80
CA ASP A 76 -5.20 0.59 15.63
C ASP A 76 -4.97 0.19 14.16
N GLN A 77 -4.65 1.17 13.31
CA GLN A 77 -4.39 0.95 11.89
C GLN A 77 -2.91 0.64 11.65
N SER A 78 -2.66 -0.20 10.63
CA SER A 78 -1.33 -0.48 10.13
C SER A 78 -1.27 -0.42 8.60
N VAL A 79 -0.07 -0.12 8.10
CA VAL A 79 0.27 -0.15 6.69
C VAL A 79 1.46 -1.08 6.53
N ILE A 80 1.32 -2.05 5.64
CA ILE A 80 2.40 -2.96 5.25
C ILE A 80 2.61 -2.78 3.75
N LEU A 81 3.86 -2.56 3.36
CA LEU A 81 4.29 -2.52 1.97
C LEU A 81 5.23 -3.70 1.75
N GLU A 82 4.96 -4.51 0.74
CA GLU A 82 5.72 -5.71 0.43
C GLU A 82 6.06 -5.77 -1.06
N ILE A 83 7.32 -6.08 -1.37
CA ILE A 83 7.77 -6.38 -2.74
C ILE A 83 7.53 -7.86 -3.00
N LEU A 84 6.67 -8.15 -3.98
CA LEU A 84 6.36 -9.50 -4.43
C LEU A 84 7.03 -9.81 -5.78
N ALA A 85 7.26 -11.10 -6.03
CA ALA A 85 7.66 -11.54 -7.36
C ALA A 85 6.52 -11.33 -8.36
N HIS A 86 6.88 -11.01 -9.61
CA HIS A 86 5.92 -10.89 -10.69
C HIS A 86 5.20 -12.23 -10.94
N GLU A 87 3.87 -12.21 -10.97
CA GLU A 87 3.06 -13.37 -11.34
C GLU A 87 2.81 -13.37 -12.84
N ASP A 88 3.34 -14.38 -13.54
CA ASP A 88 3.25 -14.49 -15.00
C ASP A 88 1.85 -14.94 -15.47
N GLN A 89 1.08 -15.60 -14.60
CA GLN A 89 -0.21 -16.21 -14.94
C GLN A 89 -1.40 -15.25 -14.80
N VAL A 90 -1.23 -14.13 -14.10
CA VAL A 90 -2.31 -13.17 -13.80
C VAL A 90 -1.90 -11.79 -14.31
N GLN A 91 -2.77 -11.16 -15.11
CA GLN A 91 -2.43 -9.92 -15.83
C GLN A 91 -3.41 -8.79 -15.57
N GLY A 92 -2.89 -7.56 -15.64
CA GLY A 92 -3.69 -6.34 -15.61
C GLY A 92 -4.52 -6.22 -14.33
N ALA A 93 -5.80 -5.91 -14.46
CA ALA A 93 -6.68 -5.66 -13.32
C ALA A 93 -6.92 -6.90 -12.43
N ALA A 94 -6.73 -8.12 -12.95
CA ALA A 94 -6.94 -9.36 -12.19
C ALA A 94 -5.88 -9.59 -11.09
N ILE A 95 -4.72 -8.92 -11.16
CA ILE A 95 -3.64 -9.09 -10.19
C ILE A 95 -4.07 -8.64 -8.78
N ALA A 96 -4.92 -7.62 -8.70
CA ALA A 96 -5.40 -7.09 -7.42
C ALA A 96 -6.33 -8.09 -6.71
N GLU A 97 -7.23 -8.74 -7.45
CA GLU A 97 -8.10 -9.79 -6.91
C GLU A 97 -7.29 -11.02 -6.50
N TYR A 98 -6.30 -11.41 -7.30
CA TYR A 98 -5.42 -12.54 -6.98
C TYR A 98 -4.68 -12.35 -5.63
N TYR A 99 -4.03 -11.20 -5.42
CA TYR A 99 -3.37 -10.94 -4.14
C TYR A 99 -4.34 -10.67 -2.99
N TRP A 100 -5.55 -10.20 -3.27
CA TRP A 100 -6.60 -10.07 -2.26
C TRP A 100 -7.00 -11.43 -1.71
N ASP A 101 -7.24 -12.41 -2.60
CA ASP A 101 -7.60 -13.77 -2.22
C ASP A 101 -6.45 -14.50 -1.52
N ASP A 102 -5.20 -14.29 -1.94
CA ASP A 102 -4.00 -14.84 -1.29
C ASP A 102 -3.91 -14.36 0.18
N ILE A 103 -4.05 -13.05 0.40
CA ILE A 103 -4.06 -12.47 1.76
C ILE A 103 -5.25 -13.00 2.58
N ALA A 104 -6.43 -13.13 1.97
CA ALA A 104 -7.60 -13.68 2.66
C ALA A 104 -7.33 -15.13 3.10
N GLN A 105 -6.78 -15.96 2.22
CA GLN A 105 -6.46 -17.34 2.50
C GLN A 105 -5.39 -17.49 3.60
N CYS A 106 -4.34 -16.66 3.59
CA CYS A 106 -3.34 -16.64 4.66
C CYS A 106 -3.94 -16.34 6.05
N ASN A 107 -5.04 -15.59 6.08
CA ASN A 107 -5.76 -15.25 7.31
C ASN A 107 -6.92 -16.20 7.61
N GLU A 108 -7.06 -17.30 6.87
CA GLU A 108 -8.21 -18.23 6.95
C GLU A 108 -9.56 -17.51 6.79
N ALA A 109 -9.55 -16.33 6.15
CA ALA A 109 -10.75 -15.55 5.91
C ALA A 109 -11.56 -16.22 4.79
N SER A 110 -12.86 -16.42 5.05
CA SER A 110 -13.81 -16.84 4.04
C SER A 110 -14.89 -15.77 3.89
N GLY A 111 -15.27 -15.49 2.65
CA GLY A 111 -16.41 -14.63 2.33
C GLY A 111 -17.68 -15.45 2.18
N GLU A 112 -18.79 -15.03 2.79
CA GLU A 112 -20.11 -15.46 2.32
C GLU A 112 -20.47 -14.67 1.07
N VAL A 113 -20.61 -15.36 -0.06
CA VAL A 113 -21.19 -14.77 -1.27
C VAL A 113 -22.71 -14.72 -1.06
N GLY A 114 -23.22 -13.53 -0.75
CA GLY A 114 -24.66 -13.23 -0.68
C GLY A 114 -25.29 -13.08 -2.06
#